data_AF-A0A381TFP6-F1
#
_entry.id   AF-A0A381TFP6-F1
#
_cell.length_a   1.000
_cell.length_b   1.000
_cell.length_c   1.000
_cell.angle_alpha   90.00
_cell.angle_beta   90.00
_cell.angle_gamma   90.00
#
_symmetry.space_group_name_H-M   'P 1'
#
loop_
_entity.id
_entity.type
_entity.pdbx_description
1 polymer ?
#
loop_
_entity_poly.entity_id
_entity_poly.type
_entity_poly.pdbx_seq_one_letter_code
_entity_poly.pdbx_strand_id
1 'polypeptide(L)'
;MKGNTTIIVAVAALIGGALMVVQLSKATTTITEQSDIITQNKEEIKGLKTAKATLETTQADLTKKLNTANSTVNKTQDALSKLQTDYGQKVAEYETFVSKAAQELADKDEKISALNTELSTAQNKNRDYDAQIKDLNSQMSTKDQAIEDISRRLESTENDRDHLLRERDKLIAEKAELEKQFQDIVVLRQKVQRLQVELMASKKLEWLRRGFYGSARKKGGAQLMGMSKKPRQKTATATADLNVEVRRDGTVKIVPIETNS
;
A
#
# COMPACT_ATOMS: atom_id res chain seq x y z
N MET A 1 -7.57 177.84 36.51
CA MET A 1 -8.39 176.72 35.98
C MET A 1 -7.59 176.05 34.85
N LYS A 2 -7.61 174.70 34.72
CA LYS A 2 -7.08 173.87 33.60
C LYS A 2 -5.71 173.16 33.72
N GLY A 3 -5.05 173.09 34.89
CA GLY A 3 -3.77 172.37 35.04
C GLY A 3 -3.86 170.93 35.58
N ASN A 4 -4.75 170.68 36.56
CA ASN A 4 -4.70 169.43 37.32
C ASN A 4 -5.54 168.31 36.70
N THR A 5 -6.58 168.63 35.93
CA THR A 5 -7.40 167.63 35.22
C THR A 5 -6.67 166.96 34.06
N THR A 6 -5.79 167.68 33.34
CA THR A 6 -4.95 167.12 32.27
C THR A 6 -3.84 166.22 32.82
N ILE A 7 -3.27 166.56 33.98
CA ILE A 7 -2.25 165.71 34.65
C ILE A 7 -2.89 164.41 35.16
N ILE A 8 -4.08 164.47 35.77
CA ILE A 8 -4.79 163.27 36.26
C ILE A 8 -5.19 162.36 35.09
N VAL A 9 -5.66 162.91 33.97
CA VAL A 9 -5.98 162.12 32.76
C VAL A 9 -4.72 161.52 32.14
N ALA A 10 -3.59 162.23 32.13
CA ALA A 10 -2.32 161.72 31.63
C ALA A 10 -1.74 160.60 32.52
N VAL A 11 -1.83 160.74 33.84
CA VAL A 11 -1.40 159.70 34.80
C VAL A 11 -2.33 158.48 34.70
N ALA A 12 -3.64 158.66 34.57
CA ALA A 12 -4.59 157.56 34.36
C ALA A 12 -4.35 156.85 33.01
N ALA A 13 -3.99 157.57 31.95
CA ALA A 13 -3.62 157.00 30.66
C ALA A 13 -2.30 156.23 30.70
N LEU A 14 -1.31 156.71 31.46
CA LEU A 14 -0.02 156.02 31.66
C LEU A 14 -0.19 154.75 32.52
N ILE A 15 -0.98 154.81 33.58
CA ILE A 15 -1.29 153.64 34.42
C ILE A 15 -2.15 152.63 33.63
N GLY A 16 -3.13 153.11 32.88
CA GLY A 16 -3.94 152.28 31.98
C GLY A 16 -3.11 151.61 30.89
N GLY A 17 -2.17 152.36 30.27
CA GLY A 17 -1.22 151.84 29.30
C GLY A 17 -0.27 150.79 29.89
N ALA A 18 0.28 151.03 31.07
CA ALA A 18 1.14 150.07 31.77
C ALA A 18 0.40 148.78 32.16
N LEU A 19 -0.85 148.89 32.66
CA LEU A 19 -1.71 147.73 32.93
C LEU A 19 -2.03 146.94 31.65
N MET A 20 -2.25 147.64 30.54
CA MET A 20 -2.53 147.01 29.24
C MET A 20 -1.30 146.27 28.70
N VAL A 21 -0.09 146.84 28.85
CA VAL A 21 1.18 146.18 28.49
C VAL A 21 1.42 144.93 29.34
N VAL A 22 1.15 144.95 30.64
CA VAL A 22 1.26 143.76 31.50
C VAL A 22 0.26 142.68 31.07
N GLN A 23 -0.98 143.05 30.76
CA GLN A 23 -1.98 142.09 30.27
C GLN A 23 -1.62 141.54 28.88
N LEU A 24 -1.07 142.36 27.98
CA LEU A 24 -0.54 141.92 26.69
C LEU A 24 0.62 140.95 26.89
N SER A 25 1.56 141.23 27.81
CA SER A 25 2.70 140.35 28.06
C SER A 25 2.26 138.97 28.54
N LYS A 26 1.28 138.90 29.47
CA LYS A 26 0.68 137.64 29.94
C LYS A 26 -0.09 136.91 28.83
N ALA A 27 -0.81 137.65 27.99
CA ALA A 27 -1.48 137.08 26.83
C ALA A 27 -0.45 136.49 25.85
N THR A 28 0.67 137.17 25.62
CA THR A 28 1.74 136.73 24.73
C THR A 28 2.40 135.45 25.24
N THR A 29 2.70 135.35 26.54
CA THR A 29 3.25 134.13 27.14
C THR A 29 2.27 132.96 27.02
N THR A 30 0.98 133.17 27.31
CA THR A 30 -0.04 132.12 27.16
C THR A 30 -0.24 131.68 25.70
N ILE A 31 -0.14 132.61 24.75
CA ILE A 31 -0.21 132.28 23.31
C ILE A 31 1.00 131.45 22.88
N THR A 32 2.18 131.74 23.44
CA THR A 32 3.42 131.01 23.13
C THR A 32 3.34 129.58 23.69
N GLU A 33 2.94 129.41 24.94
CA GLU A 33 2.72 128.08 25.55
C GLU A 33 1.66 127.26 24.80
N GLN A 34 0.55 127.88 24.41
CA GLN A 34 -0.48 127.22 23.59
C GLN A 34 0.04 126.84 22.20
N SER A 35 0.90 127.66 21.58
CA SER A 35 1.54 127.36 20.30
C SER A 35 2.44 126.13 20.39
N ASP A 36 3.23 126.01 21.47
CA ASP A 36 4.11 124.86 21.68
C ASP A 36 3.31 123.57 21.91
N ILE A 37 2.24 123.64 22.72
CA ILE A 37 1.31 122.53 22.94
C ILE A 37 0.64 122.11 21.62
N ILE A 38 0.19 123.06 20.80
CA ILE A 38 -0.41 122.76 19.49
C ILE A 38 0.60 122.06 18.58
N THR A 39 1.87 122.46 18.63
CA THR A 39 2.94 121.87 17.83
C THR A 39 3.22 120.44 18.27
N GLN A 40 3.34 120.18 19.57
CA GLN A 40 3.50 118.84 20.14
C GLN A 40 2.29 117.94 19.80
N ASN A 41 1.07 118.42 20.03
CA ASN A 41 -0.16 117.67 19.71
C ASN A 41 -0.23 117.30 18.23
N LYS A 42 0.24 118.17 17.33
CA LYS A 42 0.30 117.89 15.89
C LYS A 42 1.26 116.75 15.55
N GLU A 43 2.40 116.68 16.23
CA GLU A 43 3.35 115.58 16.09
C GLU A 43 2.78 114.27 16.62
N GLU A 44 2.16 114.27 17.80
CA GLU A 44 1.48 113.10 18.37
C GLU A 44 0.36 112.60 17.46
N ILE A 45 -0.49 113.48 16.94
CA ILE A 45 -1.56 113.13 15.99
C ILE A 45 -0.97 112.47 14.74
N LYS A 46 0.16 112.99 14.23
CA LYS A 46 0.85 112.39 13.07
C LYS A 46 1.37 110.99 13.41
N GLY A 47 1.99 110.81 14.57
CA GLY A 47 2.45 109.51 15.07
C GLY A 47 1.32 108.50 15.23
N LEU A 48 0.22 108.90 15.88
CA LEU A 48 -0.99 108.08 16.03
C LEU A 48 -1.59 107.70 14.69
N LYS A 49 -1.61 108.61 13.71
CA LYS A 49 -2.10 108.33 12.36
C LYS A 49 -1.24 107.26 11.66
N THR A 50 0.08 107.32 11.80
CA THR A 50 0.98 106.29 11.27
C THR A 50 0.80 104.95 11.98
N ALA A 51 0.71 104.94 13.31
CA ALA A 51 0.49 103.72 14.09
C ALA A 51 -0.84 103.05 13.72
N LYS A 52 -1.90 103.83 13.53
CA LYS A 52 -3.20 103.32 13.09
C LYS A 52 -3.11 102.64 11.72
N ALA A 53 -2.44 103.25 10.75
CA ALA A 53 -2.25 102.64 9.43
C ALA A 53 -1.43 101.32 9.51
N THR A 54 -0.42 101.25 10.38
CA THR A 54 0.32 100.00 10.62
C THR A 54 -0.55 98.94 11.31
N LEU A 55 -1.45 99.33 12.20
CA LEU A 55 -2.39 98.40 12.84
C LEU A 55 -3.41 97.84 11.83
N GLU A 56 -3.96 98.70 10.97
CA GLU A 56 -4.91 98.29 9.94
C GLU A 56 -4.28 97.29 8.95
N THR A 57 -3.04 97.55 8.53
CA THR A 57 -2.29 96.65 7.64
C THR A 57 -1.96 95.31 8.30
N THR A 58 -1.46 95.33 9.54
CA THR A 58 -1.17 94.09 10.30
C THR A 58 -2.44 93.28 10.57
N GLN A 59 -3.56 93.92 10.88
CA GLN A 59 -4.86 93.26 11.06
C GLN A 59 -5.33 92.58 9.77
N ALA A 60 -5.20 93.25 8.62
CA ALA A 60 -5.54 92.67 7.33
C ALA A 60 -4.66 91.45 7.00
N ASP A 61 -3.35 91.53 7.29
CA ASP A 61 -2.40 90.45 7.03
C ASP A 61 -2.64 89.23 7.93
N LEU A 62 -2.92 89.46 9.22
CA LEU A 62 -3.33 88.42 10.16
C LEU A 62 -4.62 87.73 9.72
N THR A 63 -5.61 88.50 9.24
CA THR A 63 -6.86 87.95 8.73
C THR A 63 -6.63 87.04 7.53
N LYS A 64 -5.75 87.43 6.60
CA LYS A 64 -5.36 86.59 5.45
C LYS A 64 -4.65 85.30 5.89
N LYS A 65 -3.70 85.40 6.83
CA LYS A 65 -2.98 84.24 7.38
C LYS A 65 -3.94 83.28 8.07
N LEU A 66 -4.88 83.78 8.88
CA LEU A 66 -5.90 82.98 9.56
C LEU A 66 -6.78 82.23 8.55
N ASN A 67 -7.27 82.92 7.51
CA ASN A 67 -8.10 82.30 6.47
C ASN A 67 -7.34 81.22 5.69
N THR A 68 -6.05 81.46 5.40
CA THR A 68 -5.18 80.49 4.73
C THR A 68 -4.92 79.26 5.61
N ALA A 69 -4.64 79.48 6.90
CA ALA A 69 -4.45 78.41 7.87
C ALA A 69 -5.72 77.57 8.01
N ASN A 70 -6.90 78.19 8.16
CA ASN A 70 -8.18 77.47 8.23
C ASN A 70 -8.45 76.65 6.97
N SER A 71 -8.19 77.21 5.78
CA SER A 71 -8.34 76.46 4.53
C SER A 71 -7.40 75.24 4.47
N THR A 72 -6.17 75.40 4.95
CA THR A 72 -5.17 74.32 4.99
C THR A 72 -5.59 73.23 5.97
N VAL A 73 -6.02 73.61 7.18
CA VAL A 73 -6.51 72.68 8.21
C VAL A 73 -7.67 71.85 7.67
N ASN A 74 -8.66 72.48 7.04
CA ASN A 74 -9.80 71.77 6.45
C ASN A 74 -9.35 70.77 5.37
N LYS A 75 -8.45 71.18 4.46
CA LYS A 75 -7.91 70.28 3.43
C LYS A 75 -7.14 69.10 4.03
N THR A 76 -6.35 69.34 5.08
CA THR A 76 -5.61 68.27 5.75
C THR A 76 -6.54 67.31 6.49
N GLN A 77 -7.63 67.82 7.08
CA GLN A 77 -8.62 67.00 7.75
C GLN A 77 -9.39 66.12 6.76
N ASP A 78 -9.76 66.67 5.61
CA ASP A 78 -10.40 65.90 4.52
C ASP A 78 -9.45 64.81 3.98
N ALA A 79 -8.18 65.15 3.77
CA ALA A 79 -7.17 64.20 3.31
C ALA A 79 -6.94 63.07 4.33
N LEU A 80 -6.88 63.41 5.62
CA LEU A 80 -6.71 62.43 6.69
C LEU A 80 -7.93 61.49 6.79
N SER A 81 -9.14 62.03 6.69
CA SER A 81 -10.38 61.24 6.71
C SER A 81 -10.46 60.26 5.52
N LYS A 82 -10.08 60.71 4.33
CA LYS A 82 -9.98 59.83 3.15
C LYS A 82 -8.93 58.75 3.34
N LEU A 83 -7.74 59.12 3.80
CA LEU A 83 -6.66 58.16 4.03
C LEU A 83 -7.05 57.09 5.07
N GLN A 84 -7.74 57.48 6.14
CA GLN A 84 -8.26 56.54 7.14
C GLN A 84 -9.29 55.58 6.55
N THR A 85 -10.17 56.07 5.68
CA THR A 85 -11.19 55.26 5.00
C THR A 85 -10.54 54.26 4.04
N ASP A 86 -9.64 54.73 3.18
CA ASP A 86 -8.92 53.90 2.20
C ASP A 86 -8.08 52.83 2.91
N TYR A 87 -7.39 53.21 4.00
CA TYR A 87 -6.60 52.26 4.79
C TYR A 87 -7.51 51.20 5.44
N GLY A 88 -8.66 51.60 6.00
CA GLY A 88 -9.63 50.66 6.56
C GLY A 88 -10.16 49.67 5.52
N GLN A 89 -10.47 50.14 4.31
CA GLN A 89 -10.87 49.27 3.19
C GLN A 89 -9.76 48.31 2.81
N LYS A 90 -8.52 48.80 2.68
CA LYS A 90 -7.35 47.98 2.33
C LYS A 90 -7.11 46.88 3.34
N VAL A 91 -7.22 47.20 4.63
CA VAL A 91 -7.08 46.21 5.72
C VAL A 91 -8.15 45.12 5.59
N ALA A 92 -9.42 45.50 5.40
CA ALA A 92 -10.50 44.53 5.21
C ALA A 92 -10.28 43.64 3.97
N GLU A 93 -9.85 44.21 2.84
CA GLU A 93 -9.48 43.44 1.64
C GLU A 93 -8.37 42.42 1.95
N TYR A 94 -7.30 42.85 2.63
CA TYR A 94 -6.21 41.96 3.00
C TYR A 94 -6.64 40.86 3.97
N GLU A 95 -7.47 41.17 4.97
CA GLU A 95 -8.02 40.17 5.88
C GLU A 95 -8.81 39.11 5.10
N THR A 96 -9.70 39.52 4.19
CA THR A 96 -10.47 38.57 3.38
C THR A 96 -9.59 37.73 2.46
N PHE A 97 -8.55 38.32 1.88
CA PHE A 97 -7.59 37.62 1.03
C PHE A 97 -6.80 36.57 1.82
N VAL A 98 -6.28 36.95 2.99
CA VAL A 98 -5.53 36.04 3.87
C VAL A 98 -6.42 34.90 4.35
N SER A 99 -7.68 35.17 4.75
CA SER A 99 -8.62 34.13 5.15
C SER A 99 -8.91 33.14 4.01
N LYS A 100 -9.14 33.63 2.79
CA LYS A 100 -9.36 32.76 1.61
C LYS A 100 -8.13 31.92 1.28
N ALA A 101 -6.94 32.52 1.32
CA ALA A 101 -5.69 31.81 1.07
C ALA A 101 -5.43 30.72 2.13
N ALA A 102 -5.71 31.02 3.40
CA ALA A 102 -5.61 30.04 4.49
C ALA A 102 -6.60 28.88 4.32
N GLN A 103 -7.83 29.16 3.88
CA GLN A 103 -8.83 28.13 3.63
C GLN A 103 -8.45 27.25 2.43
N GLU A 104 -8.00 27.84 1.33
CA GLU A 104 -7.54 27.08 0.16
C GLU A 104 -6.32 26.21 0.47
N LEU A 105 -5.40 26.68 1.33
CA LEU A 105 -4.28 25.87 1.81
C LEU A 105 -4.76 24.69 2.67
N ALA A 106 -5.70 24.92 3.58
CA ALA A 106 -6.28 23.84 4.39
C ALA A 106 -6.97 22.76 3.53
N ASP A 107 -7.77 23.18 2.54
CA ASP A 107 -8.44 22.26 1.61
C ASP A 107 -7.42 21.44 0.77
N LYS A 108 -6.32 22.08 0.36
CA LYS A 108 -5.22 21.42 -0.36
C LYS A 108 -4.49 20.42 0.53
N ASP A 109 -4.22 20.75 1.78
CA ASP A 109 -3.56 19.86 2.73
C ASP A 109 -4.42 18.64 3.04
N GLU A 110 -5.74 18.82 3.22
CA GLU A 110 -6.68 17.71 3.40
C GLU A 110 -6.68 16.77 2.18
N LYS A 111 -6.71 17.34 0.97
CA LYS A 111 -6.64 16.56 -0.27
C LYS A 111 -5.31 15.81 -0.43
N ILE A 112 -4.19 16.44 -0.07
CA ILE A 112 -2.87 15.78 -0.09
C ILE A 112 -2.85 14.60 0.90
N SER A 113 -3.41 14.78 2.10
CA SER A 113 -3.50 13.72 3.11
C SER A 113 -4.34 12.52 2.61
N ALA A 114 -5.49 12.80 1.99
CA ALA A 114 -6.34 11.76 1.40
C ALA A 114 -5.61 11.00 0.29
N LEU A 115 -4.98 11.70 -0.65
CA LEU A 115 -4.21 11.09 -1.75
C LEU A 115 -3.03 10.25 -1.24
N ASN A 116 -2.33 10.70 -0.20
CA ASN A 116 -1.25 9.92 0.41
C ASN A 116 -1.77 8.61 1.04
N THR A 117 -2.94 8.64 1.65
CA THR A 117 -3.59 7.45 2.22
C THR A 117 -3.99 6.45 1.14
N GLU A 118 -4.57 6.94 0.03
CA GLU A 118 -4.91 6.12 -1.13
C GLU A 118 -3.67 5.52 -1.79
N LEU A 119 -2.61 6.31 -1.95
CA LEU A 119 -1.34 5.85 -2.52
C LEU A 119 -0.72 4.73 -1.68
N SER A 120 -0.69 4.90 -0.35
CA SER A 120 -0.21 3.87 0.57
C SER A 120 -1.04 2.58 0.47
N THR A 121 -2.37 2.72 0.39
CA THR A 121 -3.28 1.58 0.22
C THR A 121 -3.04 0.86 -1.11
N ALA A 122 -2.86 1.60 -2.21
CA ALA A 122 -2.56 1.03 -3.52
C ALA A 122 -1.19 0.33 -3.54
N GLN A 123 -0.18 0.92 -2.92
CA GLN A 123 1.15 0.32 -2.78
C GLN A 123 1.11 -1.00 -2.01
N ASN A 124 0.35 -1.07 -0.92
CA ASN A 124 0.17 -2.30 -0.15
C ASN A 124 -0.53 -3.38 -0.97
N LYS A 125 -1.61 -3.03 -1.69
CA LYS A 125 -2.28 -3.98 -2.60
C LYS A 125 -1.36 -4.52 -3.68
N ASN A 126 -0.51 -3.68 -4.27
CA ASN A 126 0.47 -4.14 -5.26
C ASN A 126 1.49 -5.11 -4.65
N ARG A 127 1.99 -4.83 -3.43
CA ARG A 127 2.88 -5.76 -2.71
C ARG A 127 2.20 -7.10 -2.44
N ASP A 128 0.92 -7.08 -2.06
CA ASP A 128 0.14 -8.30 -1.84
C ASP A 128 -0.05 -9.10 -3.14
N TYR A 129 -0.31 -8.43 -4.26
CA TYR A 129 -0.40 -9.08 -5.57
C TYR A 129 0.95 -9.66 -6.01
N ASP A 130 2.06 -8.95 -5.82
CA ASP A 130 3.40 -9.46 -6.11
C ASP A 130 3.71 -10.72 -5.28
N ALA A 131 3.32 -10.73 -4.01
CA ALA A 131 3.45 -11.90 -3.14
C ALA A 131 2.61 -13.09 -3.64
N GLN A 132 1.36 -12.85 -4.02
CA GLN A 132 0.48 -13.88 -4.58
C GLN A 132 1.00 -14.43 -5.91
N ILE A 133 1.52 -13.58 -6.80
CA ILE A 133 2.13 -14.00 -8.06
C ILE A 133 3.34 -14.88 -7.81
N LYS A 134 4.20 -14.51 -6.85
CA LYS A 134 5.37 -15.30 -6.49
C LYS A 134 4.97 -16.68 -5.96
N ASP A 135 3.95 -16.74 -5.10
CA ASP A 135 3.44 -18.00 -4.56
C ASP A 135 2.84 -18.88 -5.67
N LEU A 136 2.00 -18.32 -6.54
CA LEU A 136 1.41 -19.04 -7.67
C LEU A 136 2.48 -19.58 -8.63
N ASN A 137 3.52 -18.79 -8.94
CA ASN A 137 4.63 -19.25 -9.77
C ASN A 137 5.39 -20.42 -9.12
N SER A 138 5.59 -20.38 -7.81
CA SER A 138 6.20 -21.48 -7.05
C SER A 138 5.34 -22.76 -7.10
N GLN A 139 4.02 -22.59 -6.92
CA GLN A 139 3.07 -23.70 -7.04
C GLN A 139 3.06 -24.28 -8.46
N MET A 140 3.11 -23.43 -9.49
CA MET A 140 3.15 -23.85 -10.89
C MET A 140 4.41 -24.66 -11.18
N SER A 141 5.58 -24.16 -10.78
CA SER A 141 6.85 -24.90 -10.92
C SER A 141 6.83 -26.26 -10.21
N THR A 142 6.22 -26.33 -9.03
CA THR A 142 6.08 -27.60 -8.29
C THR A 142 5.16 -28.58 -9.03
N LYS A 143 4.06 -28.08 -9.60
CA LYS A 143 3.13 -28.90 -10.38
C LYS A 143 3.75 -29.38 -11.68
N ASP A 144 4.52 -28.54 -12.36
CA ASP A 144 5.22 -28.91 -13.59
C ASP A 144 6.23 -30.05 -13.33
N GLN A 145 6.99 -29.97 -12.23
CA GLN A 145 7.87 -31.06 -11.78
C GLN A 145 7.09 -32.35 -11.47
N ALA A 146 5.95 -32.25 -10.80
CA ALA A 146 5.11 -33.41 -10.50
C ALA A 146 4.52 -34.04 -11.77
N ILE A 147 4.15 -33.24 -12.76
CA ILE A 147 3.70 -33.72 -14.08
C ILE A 147 4.84 -34.46 -14.76
N GLU A 148 6.05 -33.90 -14.79
CA GLU A 148 7.21 -34.55 -15.39
C GLU A 148 7.54 -35.90 -14.73
N ASP A 149 7.50 -35.97 -13.39
CA ASP A 149 7.71 -37.23 -12.67
C ASP A 149 6.64 -38.28 -13.00
N ILE A 150 5.36 -37.88 -13.04
CA ILE A 150 4.26 -38.77 -13.43
C ILE A 150 4.44 -39.25 -14.87
N SER A 151 4.80 -38.36 -15.80
CA SER A 151 5.06 -38.72 -17.20
C SER A 151 6.16 -39.76 -17.32
N ARG A 152 7.29 -39.59 -16.62
CA ARG A 152 8.39 -40.57 -16.60
C ARG A 152 7.95 -41.92 -16.02
N ARG A 153 7.19 -41.89 -14.93
CA ARG A 153 6.65 -43.12 -14.31
C ARG A 153 5.67 -43.84 -15.23
N LEU A 154 4.81 -43.10 -15.93
CA LEU A 154 3.88 -43.66 -16.90
C LEU A 154 4.64 -44.37 -18.03
N GLU A 155 5.62 -43.70 -18.62
CA GLU A 155 6.48 -44.28 -19.67
C GLU A 155 7.19 -45.56 -19.19
N SER A 156 7.72 -45.56 -17.97
CA SER A 156 8.29 -46.78 -17.36
C SER A 156 7.26 -47.91 -17.24
N THR A 157 6.06 -47.62 -16.74
CA THR A 157 5.01 -48.64 -16.58
C THR A 157 4.48 -49.17 -17.91
N GLU A 158 4.44 -48.35 -18.95
CA GLU A 158 4.08 -48.77 -20.31
C GLU A 158 5.14 -49.71 -20.89
N ASN A 159 6.43 -49.38 -20.73
CA ASN A 159 7.53 -50.26 -21.14
C ASN A 159 7.52 -51.61 -20.41
N ASP A 160 7.30 -51.61 -19.09
CA ASP A 160 7.19 -52.84 -18.30
C ASP A 160 5.99 -53.69 -18.75
N ARG A 161 4.85 -53.05 -19.03
CA ARG A 161 3.67 -53.73 -19.56
C ARG A 161 3.95 -54.38 -20.91
N ASP A 162 4.59 -53.66 -21.82
CA ASP A 162 4.96 -54.18 -23.14
C ASP A 162 5.93 -55.37 -23.03
N HIS A 163 6.87 -55.31 -22.09
CA HIS A 163 7.76 -56.43 -21.78
C HIS A 163 6.97 -57.67 -21.31
N LEU A 164 6.09 -57.50 -20.32
CA LEU A 164 5.26 -58.59 -19.79
C LEU A 164 4.34 -59.21 -20.86
N LEU A 165 3.81 -58.40 -21.78
CA LEU A 165 3.01 -58.91 -22.90
C LEU A 165 3.84 -59.79 -23.84
N ARG A 166 5.08 -59.39 -24.16
CA ARG A 166 5.99 -60.22 -24.98
C ARG A 166 6.37 -61.52 -24.28
N GLU A 167 6.66 -61.48 -22.98
CA GLU A 167 6.95 -62.69 -22.20
C GLU A 167 5.76 -63.64 -22.14
N ARG A 168 4.55 -63.10 -21.94
CA ARG A 168 3.31 -63.88 -21.98
C ARG A 168 3.14 -64.58 -23.33
N ASP A 169 3.32 -63.86 -24.43
CA ASP A 169 3.17 -64.43 -25.77
C ASP A 169 4.22 -65.52 -26.06
N LYS A 170 5.45 -65.32 -25.58
CA LYS A 170 6.51 -66.34 -25.62
C LYS A 170 6.13 -67.59 -24.83
N LEU A 171 5.64 -67.44 -23.60
CA LEU A 171 5.19 -68.57 -22.76
C LEU A 171 4.00 -69.32 -23.37
N ILE A 172 3.08 -68.62 -24.04
CA ILE A 172 1.97 -69.25 -24.78
C ILE A 172 2.52 -70.10 -25.92
N ALA A 173 3.50 -69.59 -26.69
CA ALA A 173 4.14 -70.33 -27.76
C ALA A 173 4.92 -71.56 -27.26
N GLU A 174 5.72 -71.41 -26.20
CA GLU A 174 6.44 -72.51 -25.56
C GLU A 174 5.49 -73.57 -25.01
N LYS A 175 4.39 -73.16 -24.37
CA LYS A 175 3.34 -74.07 -23.90
C LYS A 175 2.72 -74.85 -25.06
N ALA A 176 2.38 -74.18 -26.16
CA ALA A 176 1.82 -74.84 -27.34
C ALA A 176 2.79 -75.88 -27.94
N GLU A 177 4.09 -75.60 -27.92
CA GLU A 177 5.11 -76.53 -28.40
C GLU A 177 5.27 -77.73 -27.46
N LEU A 178 5.28 -77.50 -26.13
CA LEU A 178 5.26 -78.59 -25.15
C LEU A 178 4.02 -79.46 -25.29
N GLU A 179 2.85 -78.87 -25.52
CA GLU A 179 1.61 -79.61 -25.76
C GLU A 179 1.71 -80.53 -26.98
N LYS A 180 2.33 -80.07 -28.09
CA LYS A 180 2.63 -80.94 -29.25
C LYS A 180 3.57 -82.08 -28.89
N GLN A 181 4.67 -81.78 -28.18
CA GLN A 181 5.63 -82.80 -27.74
C GLN A 181 4.95 -83.85 -26.85
N PHE A 182 4.05 -83.44 -25.95
CA PHE A 182 3.25 -84.36 -25.15
C PHE A 182 2.34 -85.24 -26.00
N GLN A 183 1.66 -84.68 -27.01
CA GLN A 183 0.84 -85.46 -27.95
C GLN A 183 1.69 -86.51 -28.70
N ASP A 184 2.87 -86.12 -29.19
CA ASP A 184 3.79 -87.03 -29.86
C ASP A 184 4.27 -88.16 -28.96
N ILE A 185 4.60 -87.87 -27.69
CA ILE A 185 4.97 -88.89 -26.70
C ILE A 185 3.80 -89.86 -26.46
N VAL A 186 2.56 -89.36 -26.39
CA VAL A 186 1.37 -90.21 -26.25
C VAL A 186 1.25 -91.16 -27.45
N VAL A 187 1.44 -90.66 -28.67
CA VAL A 187 1.45 -91.48 -29.89
C VAL A 187 2.59 -92.51 -29.87
N LEU A 188 3.80 -92.13 -29.46
CA LEU A 188 4.93 -93.05 -29.33
C LEU A 188 4.65 -94.15 -28.31
N ARG A 189 4.08 -93.83 -27.14
CA ARG A 189 3.67 -94.83 -26.14
C ARG A 189 2.66 -95.81 -26.72
N GLN A 190 1.67 -95.34 -27.49
CA GLN A 190 0.71 -96.21 -28.17
C GLN A 190 1.40 -97.12 -29.20
N LYS A 191 2.35 -96.61 -29.98
CA LYS A 191 3.14 -97.42 -30.94
C LYS A 191 3.95 -98.50 -30.22
N VAL A 192 4.62 -98.16 -29.11
CA VAL A 192 5.36 -99.14 -28.31
C VAL A 192 4.44 -100.22 -27.73
N GLN A 193 3.27 -99.84 -27.22
CA GLN A 193 2.27 -100.80 -26.74
C GLN A 193 1.79 -101.74 -27.86
N ARG A 194 1.51 -101.22 -29.07
CA ARG A 194 1.16 -102.05 -30.23
C ARG A 194 2.28 -103.02 -30.60
N LEU A 195 3.52 -102.54 -30.67
CA LEU A 195 4.68 -103.40 -30.94
C LEU A 195 4.86 -104.47 -29.86
N GLN A 196 4.63 -104.15 -28.58
CA GLN A 196 4.65 -105.15 -27.51
C GLN A 196 3.56 -106.21 -27.70
N VAL A 197 2.34 -105.81 -28.06
CA VAL A 197 1.24 -106.77 -28.37
C VAL A 197 1.58 -107.62 -29.58
N GLU A 198 2.13 -107.04 -30.64
CA GLU A 198 2.56 -107.74 -31.85
C GLU A 198 3.72 -108.71 -31.58
N LEU A 199 4.69 -108.34 -30.74
CA LEU A 199 5.76 -109.24 -30.29
C LEU A 199 5.19 -110.38 -29.45
N MET A 200 4.24 -110.13 -28.56
CA MET A 200 3.57 -111.17 -27.77
C MET A 200 2.73 -112.09 -28.66
N ALA A 201 2.05 -111.54 -29.67
CA ALA A 201 1.31 -112.31 -30.66
C ALA A 201 2.24 -113.13 -31.55
N SER A 202 3.36 -112.56 -31.98
CA SER A 202 4.40 -113.23 -32.79
C SER A 202 5.06 -114.36 -32.00
N LYS A 203 5.44 -114.11 -30.74
CA LYS A 203 5.94 -115.15 -29.82
C LYS A 203 4.89 -116.24 -29.59
N LYS A 204 3.60 -115.89 -29.45
CA LYS A 204 2.50 -116.86 -29.32
C LYS A 204 2.30 -117.69 -30.60
N LEU A 205 2.39 -117.07 -31.78
CA LEU A 205 2.35 -117.77 -33.07
C LEU A 205 3.58 -118.67 -33.26
N GLU A 206 4.76 -118.23 -32.82
CA GLU A 206 5.97 -119.05 -32.80
C GLU A 206 5.82 -120.23 -31.84
N TRP A 207 5.25 -120.02 -30.65
CA TRP A 207 4.90 -121.09 -29.70
C TRP A 207 3.83 -122.05 -30.26
N LEU A 208 2.88 -121.56 -31.06
CA LEU A 208 1.94 -122.40 -31.80
C LEU A 208 2.64 -123.20 -32.92
N ARG A 209 3.57 -122.58 -33.66
CA ARG A 209 4.36 -123.22 -34.74
C ARG A 209 5.38 -124.24 -34.20
N ARG A 210 5.90 -124.03 -32.99
CA ARG A 210 6.77 -124.98 -32.25
C ARG A 210 5.98 -126.03 -31.44
N GLY A 211 4.64 -126.03 -31.49
CA GLY A 211 3.80 -127.06 -30.88
C GLY A 211 3.59 -126.98 -29.36
N PHE A 212 3.88 -125.85 -28.71
CA PHE A 212 3.90 -125.74 -27.25
C PHE A 212 2.50 -125.57 -26.60
N TYR A 213 1.44 -125.31 -27.37
CA TYR A 213 0.06 -125.13 -26.86
C TYR A 213 -0.88 -126.32 -27.11
N GLY A 214 -0.34 -127.48 -27.49
CA GLY A 214 -1.11 -128.68 -27.91
C GLY A 214 -0.99 -129.92 -27.03
N SER A 215 -0.40 -129.87 -25.83
CA SER A 215 -0.16 -131.09 -25.04
C SER A 215 -0.05 -130.87 -23.53
N ALA A 216 -1.16 -130.52 -22.88
CA ALA A 216 -1.43 -130.98 -21.49
C ALA A 216 -2.90 -130.74 -21.10
N ARG A 217 -3.82 -131.32 -21.89
CA ARG A 217 -5.12 -131.74 -21.35
C ARG A 217 -4.86 -132.94 -20.43
N LYS A 218 -4.63 -132.70 -19.14
CA LYS A 218 -4.96 -133.67 -18.09
C LYS A 218 -5.67 -132.93 -16.96
N LYS A 219 -6.97 -133.23 -16.84
CA LYS A 219 -7.82 -132.91 -15.69
C LYS A 219 -7.32 -133.67 -14.46
N GLY A 220 -7.57 -133.11 -13.28
CA GLY A 220 -7.52 -133.80 -11.99
C GLY A 220 -7.32 -132.77 -10.88
N GLY A 221 -8.34 -132.31 -10.16
CA GLY A 221 -9.20 -133.19 -9.36
C GLY A 221 -8.45 -133.98 -8.28
N ALA A 222 -7.13 -134.18 -8.43
CA ALA A 222 -6.30 -135.11 -7.67
C ALA A 222 -4.99 -134.47 -7.14
N GLN A 223 -4.73 -133.19 -7.40
CA GLN A 223 -3.66 -132.42 -6.70
C GLN A 223 -4.22 -131.49 -5.61
N LEU A 224 -5.46 -131.79 -5.17
CA LEU A 224 -6.21 -131.11 -4.12
C LEU A 224 -6.01 -131.71 -2.71
N MET A 225 -5.12 -132.70 -2.56
CA MET A 225 -4.92 -133.42 -1.29
C MET A 225 -3.42 -133.62 -1.02
N GLY A 226 -2.68 -132.55 -0.72
CA GLY A 226 -1.25 -132.71 -0.43
C GLY A 226 -0.43 -131.51 0.04
N MET A 227 -0.94 -130.28 0.02
CA MET A 227 -0.21 -129.14 0.61
C MET A 227 -1.16 -128.20 1.34
N SER A 228 -1.30 -128.49 2.63
CA SER A 228 -2.00 -127.70 3.62
C SER A 228 -1.06 -126.63 4.21
N LYS A 229 -1.60 -125.40 4.28
CA LYS A 229 -1.30 -124.31 5.22
C LYS A 229 -0.01 -123.47 5.02
N LYS A 230 -0.21 -122.32 4.37
CA LYS A 230 0.22 -120.94 4.70
C LYS A 230 1.35 -120.74 5.73
N PRO A 231 2.18 -119.71 5.47
CA PRO A 231 2.03 -118.47 6.24
C PRO A 231 1.68 -117.25 5.36
N ARG A 232 0.75 -116.43 5.88
CA ARG A 232 0.53 -115.05 5.47
C ARG A 232 1.68 -114.21 6.02
N GLN A 233 2.51 -113.59 5.17
CA GLN A 233 3.21 -112.37 5.58
C GLN A 233 2.23 -111.20 5.40
N LYS A 234 1.84 -110.60 6.52
CA LYS A 234 1.12 -109.33 6.53
C LYS A 234 2.10 -108.20 6.26
N THR A 235 1.64 -107.30 5.41
CA THR A 235 2.14 -105.97 5.07
C THR A 235 2.43 -105.12 6.30
N ALA A 236 3.62 -104.51 6.37
CA ALA A 236 3.88 -103.34 7.19
C ALA A 236 3.65 -102.10 6.33
N THR A 237 2.55 -101.39 6.57
CA THR A 237 2.32 -100.02 6.11
C THR A 237 2.87 -99.08 7.19
N ALA A 238 4.02 -98.46 6.95
CA ALA A 238 4.49 -97.34 7.76
C ALA A 238 3.92 -96.05 7.18
N THR A 239 2.75 -95.64 7.66
CA THR A 239 2.26 -94.26 7.52
C THR A 239 2.97 -93.44 8.59
N ALA A 240 4.02 -92.73 8.20
CA ALA A 240 4.68 -91.73 9.05
C ALA A 240 3.87 -90.43 8.97
N ASP A 241 2.98 -90.21 9.93
CA ASP A 241 2.38 -88.90 10.17
C ASP A 241 3.46 -88.00 10.78
N LEU A 242 3.99 -87.08 9.97
CA LEU A 242 4.88 -86.01 10.43
C LEU A 242 4.02 -84.79 10.73
N ASN A 243 4.06 -84.31 11.97
CA ASN A 243 3.42 -83.05 12.36
C ASN A 243 4.33 -81.89 11.92
N VAL A 244 3.84 -81.02 11.03
CA VAL A 244 4.61 -79.89 10.50
C VAL A 244 3.85 -78.59 10.78
N GLU A 245 4.47 -77.69 11.54
CA GLU A 245 3.95 -76.33 11.73
C GLU A 245 4.69 -75.37 10.79
N VAL A 246 3.92 -74.63 9.98
CA VAL A 246 4.43 -73.59 9.09
C VAL A 246 4.21 -72.24 9.75
N ARG A 247 5.30 -71.49 10.01
CA ARG A 247 5.22 -70.12 10.52
C ARG A 247 4.92 -69.14 9.38
N ARG A 248 4.32 -67.99 9.71
CA ARG A 248 3.85 -66.97 8.73
C ARG A 248 4.99 -66.29 7.96
N ASP A 249 6.24 -66.54 8.33
CA ASP A 249 7.47 -66.10 7.66
C ASP A 249 8.06 -67.15 6.69
N GLY A 250 7.39 -68.30 6.52
CA GLY A 250 7.74 -69.30 5.51
C GLY A 250 8.86 -70.27 5.88
N THR A 251 9.37 -70.23 7.12
CA THR A 251 10.38 -71.18 7.59
C THR A 251 9.75 -72.45 8.17
N VAL A 252 10.31 -73.62 7.83
CA VAL A 252 9.80 -74.95 8.25
C VAL A 252 10.78 -75.59 9.23
N LYS A 253 10.30 -75.99 10.41
CA LYS A 253 11.09 -76.74 11.40
C LYS A 253 10.37 -78.03 11.77
N ILE A 254 11.06 -79.17 11.59
CA ILE A 254 10.56 -80.49 11.99
C ILE A 254 10.91 -80.70 13.46
N VAL A 255 9.91 -80.88 14.31
CA VAL A 255 10.10 -81.20 15.73
C VAL A 255 10.05 -82.72 15.89
N PRO A 256 11.05 -83.37 16.50
CA PRO A 256 10.96 -84.79 16.82
C PRO A 256 9.84 -85.02 17.83
N ILE A 257 9.05 -86.08 17.61
CA ILE A 257 7.96 -86.48 18.50
C ILE A 257 8.58 -86.97 19.80
N GLU A 258 8.41 -86.24 20.91
CA GLU A 258 8.80 -86.75 22.22
C GLU A 258 7.88 -87.91 22.60
N THR A 259 8.41 -89.12 22.53
CA THR A 259 7.80 -90.31 23.11
C THR A 259 7.95 -90.22 24.64
N ASN A 260 6.95 -89.64 25.31
CA ASN A 260 6.80 -89.81 26.75
C ASN A 260 5.81 -90.97 27.01
N SER A 261 6.23 -91.88 27.90
CA SER A 261 5.59 -93.14 28.28
C SER A 261 4.14 -93.05 28.72
#